data_AF-A0A4P6DRW7-F1
#
_entry.id   AF-A0A4P6DRW7-F1
#
_cell.length_a   1.000
_cell.length_b   1.000
_cell.length_c   1.000
_cell.angle_alpha   90.00
_cell.angle_beta   90.00
_cell.angle_gamma   90.00
#
_symmetry.space_group_name_H-M   'P 1'
#
loop_
_entity.id
_entity.type
_entity.pdbx_description
1 polymer ?
#
loop_
_entity_poly.entity_id
_entity_poly.type
_entity_poly.pdbx_seq_one_letter_code
_entity_poly.pdbx_strand_id
1 'polypeptide(L)'
;MIRTKIKSETRVSDIPQIIIDYFKESDTPNTTFLIAGYSSEQQLIYKLNLSTNEVVSIDTSAPGAVWDGEVSTLTRLIQPLAIKSDSGIYQDLPNEEILWNYFTLQDAVDFARFAVETTIQTMRFKNVIETVGGAVDVLVITPDATKWLQKESLH
;
A
#
# COMPACT_ATOMS: atom_id res chain seq x y z
N MET A 1 10.68 -0.32 23.15
CA MET A 1 10.50 0.22 21.78
C MET A 1 10.28 -0.97 20.85
N ILE A 2 9.31 -0.92 19.93
CA ILE A 2 8.97 -2.09 19.08
C ILE A 2 10.19 -2.69 18.34
N ARG A 3 11.17 -1.85 17.99
CA ARG A 3 12.45 -2.25 17.36
C ARG A 3 13.27 -3.27 18.17
N THR A 4 13.06 -3.38 19.48
CA THR A 4 13.75 -4.40 20.30
C THR A 4 13.05 -5.77 20.24
N LYS A 5 11.79 -5.81 19.76
CA LYS A 5 11.02 -7.04 19.55
C LYS A 5 11.20 -7.62 18.13
N ILE A 6 11.71 -6.83 17.17
CA ILE A 6 11.95 -7.23 15.77
C ILE A 6 13.46 -7.42 15.54
N LYS A 7 13.86 -8.60 15.08
CA LYS A 7 15.25 -8.98 14.81
C LYS A 7 15.41 -9.50 13.39
N SER A 8 16.66 -9.74 12.97
CA SER A 8 16.99 -10.28 11.64
C SER A 8 16.31 -11.62 11.34
N GLU A 9 16.06 -12.42 12.37
CA GLU A 9 15.44 -13.75 12.29
C GLU A 9 13.91 -13.72 12.42
N THR A 10 13.31 -12.55 12.68
CA THR A 10 11.86 -12.43 12.82
C THR A 10 11.18 -12.69 11.48
N ARG A 11 10.28 -13.68 11.42
CA ARG A 11 9.55 -14.00 10.20
C ARG A 11 8.53 -12.91 9.91
N VAL A 12 8.35 -12.59 8.63
CA VAL A 12 7.35 -11.60 8.17
C VAL A 12 5.95 -11.93 8.69
N SER A 13 5.60 -13.23 8.73
CA SER A 13 4.30 -13.72 9.25
C SER A 13 4.07 -13.43 10.73
N ASP A 14 5.12 -13.21 11.52
CA ASP A 14 5.01 -12.97 12.96
C ASP A 14 4.83 -11.47 13.27
N ILE A 15 5.18 -10.60 12.31
CA ILE A 15 5.16 -9.13 12.47
C ILE A 15 3.77 -8.57 12.81
N PRO A 16 2.65 -9.01 12.18
CA PRO A 16 1.33 -8.50 12.54
C PRO A 16 1.02 -8.67 14.04
N GLN A 17 1.29 -9.86 14.59
CA GLN A 17 1.04 -10.15 16.00
C GLN A 17 1.97 -9.35 16.92
N ILE A 18 3.25 -9.19 16.55
CA ILE A 18 4.20 -8.35 17.29
C ILE A 18 3.74 -6.90 17.39
N ILE A 19 3.18 -6.34 16.30
CA ILE A 19 2.62 -4.98 16.29
C ILE A 19 1.40 -4.90 17.19
N ILE A 20 0.45 -5.84 17.06
CA ILE A 20 -0.74 -5.91 17.92
C ILE A 20 -0.33 -5.95 19.41
N ASP A 21 0.56 -6.87 19.78
CA ASP A 21 0.96 -7.05 21.18
C ASP A 21 1.73 -5.84 21.72
N TYR A 22 2.49 -5.14 20.88
CA TYR A 22 3.14 -3.89 21.26
C TYR A 22 2.13 -2.80 21.60
N PHE A 23 1.07 -2.63 20.81
CA PHE A 23 0.08 -1.58 21.02
C PHE A 23 -1.02 -1.93 22.03
N LYS A 24 -1.18 -3.21 22.41
CA LYS A 24 -2.03 -3.61 23.56
C LYS A 24 -1.57 -2.99 24.88
N GLU A 25 -0.28 -2.69 25.01
CA GLU A 25 0.32 -2.09 26.21
C GLU A 25 0.14 -0.56 26.27
N SER A 26 -0.54 0.06 25.29
CA SER A 26 -0.72 1.51 25.15
C SER A 26 -2.06 1.88 24.50
N ASP A 27 -2.33 3.16 24.29
CA ASP A 27 -3.47 3.60 23.47
C ASP A 27 -3.28 3.11 22.04
N THR A 28 -4.28 2.41 21.52
CA THR A 28 -4.25 1.82 20.18
C THR A 28 -4.61 2.89 19.13
N PRO A 29 -3.69 3.32 18.25
CA PRO A 29 -4.01 4.30 17.23
C PRO A 29 -4.90 3.69 16.14
N ASN A 30 -5.74 4.53 15.52
CA ASN A 30 -6.45 4.16 14.31
C ASN A 30 -5.47 4.20 13.13
N THR A 31 -4.81 3.08 12.85
CA THR A 31 -3.74 2.99 11.86
C THR A 31 -3.77 1.63 11.17
N THR A 32 -3.52 1.66 9.86
CA THR A 32 -3.30 0.48 9.04
C THR A 32 -1.81 0.30 8.76
N PHE A 33 -1.32 -0.93 8.88
CA PHE A 33 0.02 -1.30 8.45
C PHE A 33 -0.05 -2.20 7.22
N LEU A 34 0.72 -1.84 6.19
CA LEU A 34 1.10 -2.78 5.13
C LEU A 34 2.45 -3.37 5.51
N ILE A 35 2.48 -4.68 5.74
CA ILE A 35 3.64 -5.43 6.20
C ILE A 35 4.06 -6.31 5.02
N ALA A 36 5.18 -5.95 4.38
CA ALA A 36 5.68 -6.62 3.20
C ALA A 36 7.09 -7.20 3.46
N GLY A 37 7.37 -8.36 2.90
CA GLY A 37 8.68 -8.99 2.96
C GLY A 37 8.72 -10.30 2.19
N TYR A 38 9.77 -11.08 2.45
CA TYR A 38 9.98 -12.38 1.83
C TYR A 38 10.16 -13.47 2.89
N SER A 39 9.70 -14.67 2.57
CA SER A 39 10.08 -15.91 3.25
C SER A 39 10.76 -16.81 2.23
N SER A 40 12.09 -16.84 2.23
CA SER A 40 12.88 -17.35 1.10
C SER A 40 12.51 -16.59 -0.18
N GLU A 41 12.08 -17.27 -1.25
CA GLU A 41 11.67 -16.62 -2.52
C GLU A 41 10.20 -16.20 -2.55
N GLN A 42 9.41 -16.54 -1.51
CA GLN A 42 7.99 -16.23 -1.49
C GLN A 42 7.74 -14.83 -0.96
N GLN A 43 7.07 -13.99 -1.77
CA GLN A 43 6.54 -12.70 -1.34
C GLN A 43 5.42 -12.89 -0.31
N LEU A 44 5.44 -12.10 0.75
CA LEU A 44 4.40 -12.08 1.78
C LEU A 44 3.99 -10.64 2.03
N ILE A 45 2.68 -10.38 1.92
CA ILE A 45 2.08 -9.08 2.25
C ILE A 45 0.90 -9.30 3.19
N TYR A 46 0.92 -8.59 4.31
CA TYR A 46 -0.18 -8.54 5.27
C TYR A 46 -0.68 -7.11 5.40
N LYS A 47 -2.00 -6.95 5.48
CA LYS A 47 -2.67 -5.71 5.84
C LYS A 47 -3.24 -5.87 7.25
N LEU A 48 -2.70 -5.09 8.20
CA LEU A 48 -3.14 -5.07 9.59
C LEU A 48 -3.92 -3.78 9.86
N ASN A 49 -5.19 -3.90 10.22
CA ASN A 49 -5.94 -2.82 10.83
C ASN A 49 -5.80 -2.92 12.35
N LEU A 50 -5.08 -1.97 12.96
CA LEU A 50 -4.75 -2.03 14.37
C LEU A 50 -5.98 -1.78 15.27
N SER A 51 -6.93 -0.96 14.83
CA SER A 51 -8.13 -0.65 15.61
C SER A 51 -9.06 -1.85 15.78
N THR A 52 -9.09 -2.74 14.78
CA THR A 52 -9.92 -3.96 14.78
C THR A 52 -9.12 -5.22 15.11
N ASN A 53 -7.78 -5.12 15.15
CA ASN A 53 -6.84 -6.25 15.15
C ASN A 53 -7.04 -7.23 13.98
N GLU A 54 -7.66 -6.76 12.89
CA GLU A 54 -7.88 -7.57 11.70
C GLU A 54 -6.58 -7.68 10.89
N VAL A 55 -6.19 -8.92 10.59
CA VAL A 55 -5.04 -9.22 9.74
C VAL A 55 -5.54 -9.94 8.49
N VAL A 56 -5.32 -9.31 7.33
CA VAL A 56 -5.63 -9.87 6.02
C VAL A 56 -4.33 -10.21 5.31
N SER A 57 -4.19 -11.47 4.89
CA SER A 57 -3.13 -11.86 3.95
C SER A 57 -3.54 -11.43 2.55
N ILE A 58 -2.63 -10.77 1.84
CA ILE A 58 -2.83 -10.42 0.45
C ILE A 58 -2.30 -11.57 -0.41
N ASP A 59 -3.07 -11.95 -1.43
CA ASP A 59 -2.59 -12.91 -2.43
C ASP A 59 -1.52 -12.27 -3.32
N THR A 60 -0.34 -12.89 -3.34
CA THR A 60 0.80 -12.48 -4.16
C THR A 60 1.10 -13.51 -5.25
N SER A 61 0.14 -14.38 -5.60
CA SER A 61 0.25 -15.36 -6.68
C SER A 61 0.39 -14.70 -8.06
N ALA A 62 -0.13 -13.47 -8.20
CA ALA A 62 0.02 -12.62 -9.36
C ALA A 62 0.58 -11.24 -8.97
N PRO A 63 1.41 -10.60 -9.81
CA PRO A 63 1.81 -9.21 -9.65
C PRO A 63 0.60 -8.27 -9.59
N GLY A 64 0.69 -7.23 -8.76
CA GLY A 64 -0.36 -6.24 -8.59
C GLY A 64 0.05 -5.15 -7.61
N ALA A 65 -0.95 -4.41 -7.11
CA ALA A 65 -0.75 -3.32 -6.16
C ALA A 65 -1.73 -3.43 -4.99
N VAL A 66 -1.26 -3.04 -3.80
CA VAL A 66 -2.08 -2.85 -2.60
C VAL A 66 -1.78 -1.47 -2.03
N TRP A 67 -2.83 -0.76 -1.62
CA TRP A 67 -2.73 0.60 -1.07
C TRP A 67 -3.70 0.80 0.11
N ASP A 68 -3.43 1.83 0.90
CA ASP A 68 -4.25 2.31 2.00
C ASP A 68 -4.06 3.84 2.18
N GLY A 69 -4.78 4.46 3.10
CA GLY A 69 -4.82 5.91 3.28
C GLY A 69 -5.81 6.57 2.31
N GLU A 70 -5.33 7.46 1.44
CA GLU A 70 -6.16 8.11 0.43
C GLU A 70 -6.43 7.20 -0.77
N VAL A 71 -7.51 6.43 -0.69
CA VAL A 71 -7.82 5.36 -1.67
C VAL A 71 -8.56 5.86 -2.92
N SER A 72 -9.27 6.98 -2.84
CA SER A 72 -10.30 7.33 -3.84
C SER A 72 -9.75 7.56 -5.26
N THR A 73 -8.55 8.14 -5.37
CA THR A 73 -7.93 8.44 -6.66
C THR A 73 -7.42 7.17 -7.32
N LEU A 74 -6.69 6.31 -6.59
CA LEU A 74 -6.18 5.06 -7.13
C LEU A 74 -7.29 4.04 -7.43
N THR A 75 -8.34 3.98 -6.60
CA THR A 75 -9.50 3.14 -6.91
C THR A 75 -10.10 3.51 -8.27
N ARG A 76 -10.20 4.81 -8.59
CA ARG A 76 -10.73 5.24 -9.90
C ARG A 76 -9.80 5.00 -11.08
N LEU A 77 -8.50 4.93 -10.81
CA LEU A 77 -7.50 4.68 -11.85
C LEU A 77 -7.40 3.19 -12.19
N ILE A 78 -7.52 2.32 -11.18
CA ILE A 78 -7.18 0.90 -11.30
C ILE A 78 -8.42 0.01 -11.44
N GLN A 79 -9.54 0.36 -10.78
CA GLN A 79 -10.72 -0.49 -10.76
C GLN A 79 -11.64 -0.18 -11.94
N PRO A 80 -12.36 -1.19 -12.47
CA PRO A 80 -13.43 -0.97 -13.43
C PRO A 80 -14.46 0.04 -12.89
N LEU A 81 -14.88 0.96 -13.75
CA LEU A 81 -15.79 2.04 -13.39
C LEU A 81 -17.08 1.97 -14.21
N ALA A 82 -18.15 2.50 -13.62
CA ALA A 82 -19.41 2.73 -14.31
C ALA A 82 -19.86 4.18 -14.13
N ILE A 83 -20.49 4.73 -15.17
CA ILE A 83 -21.18 6.02 -15.10
C ILE A 83 -22.61 5.79 -14.63
N LYS A 84 -23.04 6.57 -13.63
CA LYS A 84 -24.44 6.63 -13.22
C LYS A 84 -25.15 7.73 -13.98
N SER A 85 -26.16 7.37 -14.76
CA SER A 85 -27.05 8.31 -15.44
C SER A 85 -28.03 8.99 -14.47
N ASP A 86 -28.68 10.07 -14.93
CA ASP A 86 -29.69 10.80 -14.14
C ASP A 86 -30.90 9.92 -13.74
N SER A 87 -31.20 8.89 -14.53
CA SER A 87 -32.25 7.89 -14.22
C SER A 87 -31.79 6.84 -13.21
N GLY A 88 -30.55 6.91 -12.74
CA GLY A 88 -29.97 5.97 -11.78
C GLY A 88 -29.43 4.68 -12.39
N ILE A 89 -29.46 4.54 -13.72
CA ILE A 89 -28.91 3.38 -14.44
C ILE A 89 -27.38 3.52 -14.51
N TYR A 90 -26.67 2.43 -14.21
CA TYR A 90 -25.22 2.33 -14.35
C TYR A 90 -24.84 1.75 -15.71
N GLN A 91 -23.85 2.36 -16.36
CA GLN A 91 -23.24 1.87 -17.59
C GLN A 91 -21.73 1.74 -17.39
N ASP A 92 -21.21 0.54 -17.59
CA ASP A 92 -19.77 0.28 -17.47
C ASP A 92 -18.98 1.06 -18.53
N LEU A 93 -17.83 1.58 -18.10
CA LEU A 93 -16.84 2.17 -18.98
C LEU A 93 -15.94 1.08 -19.56
N PRO A 94 -15.36 1.29 -20.76
CA PRO A 94 -14.28 0.44 -21.25
C PRO A 94 -13.16 0.34 -20.22
N ASN A 95 -12.75 -0.89 -19.90
CA ASN A 95 -11.68 -1.16 -18.96
C ASN A 95 -10.35 -1.31 -19.72
N GLU A 96 -9.40 -0.43 -19.45
CA GLU A 96 -8.02 -0.53 -19.93
C GLU A 96 -7.15 -1.09 -18.80
N GLU A 97 -6.99 -2.41 -18.79
CA GLU A 97 -6.31 -3.10 -17.69
C GLU A 97 -4.82 -2.76 -17.62
N ILE A 98 -4.33 -2.58 -16.39
CA ILE A 98 -2.90 -2.50 -16.13
C ILE A 98 -2.31 -3.91 -16.30
N LEU A 99 -1.34 -4.02 -17.20
CA LEU A 99 -0.69 -5.27 -17.56
C LEU A 99 0.41 -5.64 -16.55
N TRP A 100 0.04 -5.88 -15.29
CA TRP A 100 0.96 -6.11 -14.17
C TRP A 100 2.00 -7.22 -14.43
N ASN A 101 1.60 -8.27 -15.15
CA ASN A 101 2.47 -9.41 -15.48
C ASN A 101 3.67 -9.03 -16.36
N TYR A 102 3.65 -7.86 -16.98
CA TYR A 102 4.72 -7.37 -17.86
C TYR A 102 5.58 -6.28 -17.22
N PHE A 103 5.30 -5.92 -15.96
CA PHE A 103 6.10 -4.94 -15.25
C PHE A 103 7.49 -5.50 -14.97
N THR A 104 8.51 -4.74 -15.36
CA THR A 104 9.85 -4.86 -14.77
C THR A 104 9.85 -4.28 -13.36
N LEU A 105 10.92 -4.50 -12.61
CA LEU A 105 11.11 -3.84 -11.31
C LEU A 105 11.10 -2.31 -11.44
N GLN A 106 11.62 -1.76 -12.54
CA GLN A 106 11.60 -0.33 -12.79
C GLN A 106 10.18 0.17 -13.06
N ASP A 107 9.38 -0.57 -13.84
CA ASP A 107 7.97 -0.22 -14.09
C ASP A 107 7.16 -0.21 -12.79
N ALA A 108 7.42 -1.17 -11.88
CA ALA A 108 6.77 -1.20 -10.58
C ALA A 108 7.17 0.00 -9.70
N VAL A 109 8.44 0.41 -9.73
CA VAL A 109 8.93 1.61 -9.03
C VAL A 109 8.30 2.88 -9.59
N ASP A 110 8.25 3.00 -10.92
CA ASP A 110 7.69 4.17 -11.60
C ASP A 110 6.18 4.25 -11.37
N PHE A 111 5.48 3.11 -11.41
CA PHE A 111 4.06 3.05 -11.09
C PHE A 111 3.77 3.42 -9.63
N ALA A 112 4.55 2.92 -8.67
CA ALA A 112 4.37 3.26 -7.26
C ALA A 112 4.53 4.78 -7.02
N ARG A 113 5.52 5.40 -7.67
CA ARG A 113 5.71 6.86 -7.63
C ARG A 113 4.53 7.58 -8.27
N PHE A 114 4.17 7.21 -9.49
CA PHE A 114 3.05 7.78 -10.23
C PHE A 114 1.75 7.71 -9.42
N ALA A 115 1.49 6.60 -8.73
CA ALA A 115 0.29 6.39 -7.93
C ALA A 115 0.18 7.40 -6.77
N VAL A 116 1.27 7.62 -6.04
CA VAL A 116 1.32 8.57 -4.92
C VAL A 116 1.25 10.01 -5.45
N GLU A 117 2.06 10.36 -6.45
CA GLU A 117 2.08 11.70 -7.03
C GLU A 117 0.74 12.09 -7.64
N THR A 118 0.10 11.18 -8.38
CA THR A 118 -1.23 11.40 -8.95
C THR A 118 -2.25 11.67 -7.85
N THR A 119 -2.18 10.95 -6.73
CA THR A 119 -3.08 11.18 -5.59
C THR A 119 -2.88 12.58 -5.03
N ILE A 120 -1.63 12.98 -4.75
CA ILE A 120 -1.28 14.33 -4.28
C ILE A 120 -1.78 15.41 -5.25
N GLN A 121 -1.46 15.29 -6.53
CA GLN A 121 -1.84 16.30 -7.52
C GLN A 121 -3.35 16.36 -7.72
N THR A 122 -4.05 15.22 -7.68
CA THR A 122 -5.50 15.18 -7.86
C THR A 122 -6.24 15.89 -6.73
N MET A 123 -5.78 15.78 -5.48
CA MET A 123 -6.46 16.41 -4.35
C MET A 123 -6.47 17.93 -4.44
N ARG A 124 -5.43 18.54 -5.01
CA ARG A 124 -5.34 20.00 -5.25
C ARG A 124 -6.46 20.57 -6.12
N PHE A 125 -7.08 19.73 -6.95
CA PHE A 125 -8.17 20.13 -7.85
C PHE A 125 -9.54 19.64 -7.41
N LYS A 126 -9.62 18.90 -6.31
CA LYS A 126 -10.88 18.37 -5.78
C LYS A 126 -11.32 19.18 -4.56
N ASN A 127 -12.62 19.25 -4.33
CA ASN A 127 -13.17 19.82 -3.11
C ASN A 127 -13.06 18.82 -1.94
N VAL A 128 -11.83 18.56 -1.51
CA VAL A 128 -11.48 17.63 -0.43
C VAL A 128 -10.43 18.28 0.47
N ILE A 129 -10.30 17.78 1.70
CA ILE A 129 -9.19 18.17 2.58
C ILE A 129 -7.93 17.48 2.06
N GLU A 130 -6.87 18.24 1.79
CA GLU A 130 -5.57 17.67 1.41
C GLU A 130 -4.93 16.95 2.60
N THR A 131 -4.87 15.62 2.55
CA THR A 131 -4.34 14.74 3.60
C THR A 131 -3.03 14.06 3.19
N VAL A 132 -2.63 14.13 1.92
CA VAL A 132 -1.35 13.63 1.40
C VAL A 132 -0.58 14.72 0.66
N GLY A 133 0.75 14.68 0.75
CA GLY A 133 1.66 15.64 0.15
C GLY A 133 3.12 15.29 0.44
N GLY A 134 4.04 16.21 0.16
CA GLY A 134 5.47 16.03 0.42
C GLY A 134 6.20 15.16 -0.61
N ALA A 135 7.41 14.74 -0.27
CA ALA A 135 8.18 13.86 -1.15
C ALA A 135 7.65 12.42 -1.08
N VAL A 136 7.88 11.69 -2.17
CA VAL A 136 7.55 10.26 -2.27
C VAL A 136 8.77 9.43 -1.90
N ASP A 137 8.63 8.65 -0.84
CA ASP A 137 9.63 7.67 -0.43
C ASP A 137 9.38 6.33 -1.12
N VAL A 138 10.45 5.70 -1.60
CA VAL A 138 10.40 4.41 -2.31
C VAL A 138 11.41 3.44 -1.72
N LEU A 139 10.90 2.39 -1.08
CA LEU A 139 11.66 1.24 -0.60
C LEU A 139 11.41 0.05 -1.53
N VAL A 140 12.50 -0.58 -1.99
CA VAL A 140 12.44 -1.84 -2.73
C VAL A 140 12.88 -2.98 -1.82
N ILE A 141 12.06 -4.02 -1.79
CA ILE A 141 12.30 -5.26 -1.07
C ILE A 141 12.41 -6.39 -2.09
N THR A 142 13.50 -7.14 -2.03
CA THR A 142 13.79 -8.36 -2.80
C THR A 142 14.11 -9.49 -1.82
N PRO A 143 14.16 -10.76 -2.26
CA PRO A 143 14.57 -11.87 -1.39
C PRO A 143 15.92 -11.62 -0.68
N ASP A 144 16.88 -11.05 -1.41
CA ASP A 144 18.25 -10.89 -0.95
C ASP A 144 18.53 -9.56 -0.24
N ALA A 145 17.78 -8.51 -0.58
CA ALA A 145 18.10 -7.15 -0.18
C ALA A 145 16.88 -6.24 0.00
N THR A 146 17.03 -5.29 0.92
CA THR A 146 16.13 -4.15 1.09
C THR A 146 16.90 -2.87 0.85
N LYS A 147 16.42 -2.01 -0.06
CA LYS A 147 17.10 -0.78 -0.46
C LYS A 147 16.13 0.38 -0.63
N TRP A 148 16.47 1.51 -0.03
CA TRP A 148 15.82 2.79 -0.35
C TRP A 148 16.32 3.27 -1.71
N LEU A 149 15.41 3.43 -2.66
CA LEU A 149 15.70 4.08 -3.95
C LEU A 149 15.51 5.59 -3.84
N GLN A 150 14.52 6.01 -3.07
CA GLN A 150 14.28 7.40 -2.71
C GLN A 150 13.84 7.45 -1.26
N LYS A 151 14.49 8.30 -0.47
CA LYS A 151 14.09 8.56 0.90
C LYS A 151 14.41 10.01 1.23
N GLU A 152 13.38 10.80 1.54
CA GLU A 152 13.57 12.15 2.01
C GLU A 152 14.29 12.11 3.38
N SER A 153 15.35 12.90 3.49
CA SER A 153 16.00 13.13 4.78
C SER A 153 15.17 14.15 5.56
N LEU A 154 14.53 13.71 6.62
CA LEU A 154 13.91 14.61 7.60
C LEU A 154 15.02 15.49 8.21
N HIS A 155 14.91 16.80 8.05
CA HIS A 155 15.78 17.80 8.68
C HIS A 155 15.28 18.16 10.09
#